data_AF-A0A949DI75-F1
#
_entry.id   AF-A0A949DI75-F1
#
_cell.length_a   1.000
_cell.length_b   1.000
_cell.length_c   1.000
_cell.angle_alpha   90.00
_cell.angle_beta   90.00
_cell.angle_gamma   90.00
#
_symmetry.space_group_name_H-M   'P 1'
#
loop_
_entity.id
_entity.type
_entity.pdbx_description
1 polymer ?
#
loop_
_entity_poly.entity_id
_entity_poly.type
_entity_poly.pdbx_seq_one_letter_code
_entity_poly.pdbx_strand_id
1 'polypeptide(L)'
;MITSDIIAVLQWWFVIFIIGAGFLPVTLLIFSRFFDKGYIFSKTLGIAIASYAVFISGIIHVLPFNQVTSVSIFLLVICVFYYFLPLKWRVIYLLKNHFKIFIFEEILFLAA
;
A
#
# COMPACT_ATOMS: atom_id res chain seq x y z
N MET A 1 1.26 15.38 25.20
CA MET A 1 1.96 15.98 24.04
C MET A 1 2.86 14.92 23.40
N ILE A 2 3.99 14.53 24.01
CA ILE A 2 4.88 13.50 23.41
C ILE A 2 4.16 12.17 23.13
N THR A 3 3.29 11.71 24.03
CA THR A 3 2.53 10.46 23.85
C THR A 3 1.51 10.53 22.71
N SER A 4 0.83 11.67 22.53
CA SER A 4 -0.12 11.86 21.42
C SER A 4 0.61 11.90 20.07
N ASP A 5 1.82 12.47 20.05
CA ASP A 5 2.62 12.57 18.84
C ASP A 5 3.14 11.19 18.41
N ILE A 6 3.61 10.37 19.35
CA ILE A 6 4.01 8.98 19.08
C ILE A 6 2.85 8.16 18.54
N ILE A 7 1.65 8.31 19.10
CA ILE A 7 0.45 7.62 18.63
C ILE A 7 0.12 8.03 17.18
N ALA A 8 0.21 9.31 16.85
CA ALA A 8 -0.04 9.81 15.50
C ALA A 8 0.97 9.24 14.49
N VAL A 9 2.26 9.19 14.84
CA VAL A 9 3.31 8.58 13.99
C VAL A 9 3.02 7.10 13.73
N LEU A 10 2.70 6.34 14.77
CA LEU A 10 2.38 4.92 14.64
C LEU A 10 1.11 4.68 13.80
N GLN A 11 0.10 5.54 13.94
CA GLN A 11 -1.11 5.47 13.11
C GLN A 11 -0.78 5.66 11.62
N TRP A 12 0.00 6.68 11.27
CA TRP A 12 0.37 6.93 9.88
C TRP A 12 1.28 5.85 9.31
N TRP A 13 2.26 5.39 10.09
CA TRP A 13 3.09 4.25 9.72
C TRP A 13 2.23 3.02 9.40
N PHE A 14 1.25 2.72 10.25
CA PHE A 14 0.34 1.58 10.05
C PHE A 14 -0.56 1.74 8.82
N VAL A 15 -1.08 2.94 8.56
CA VAL A 15 -1.86 3.23 7.34
C VAL A 15 -1.01 2.99 6.09
N ILE A 16 0.22 3.51 6.07
CA ILE A 16 1.14 3.34 4.92
C ILE A 16 1.55 1.87 4.77
N PHE A 17 1.70 1.14 5.87
CA PHE A 17 1.93 -0.30 5.86
C PHE A 17 0.78 -1.05 5.19
N ILE A 18 -0.48 -0.77 5.54
CA ILE A 18 -1.66 -1.36 4.90
C ILE A 18 -1.71 -1.05 3.41
N ILE A 19 -1.43 0.21 3.04
CA ILE A 19 -1.40 0.64 1.63
C ILE A 19 -0.34 -0.12 0.84
N GLY A 20 0.89 -0.21 1.36
CA GLY A 20 1.97 -0.96 0.73
C GLY A 20 1.63 -2.45 0.59
N ALA A 21 1.12 -3.07 1.65
CA ALA A 21 0.73 -4.48 1.63
C ALA A 21 -0.35 -4.78 0.58
N GLY A 22 -1.33 -3.89 0.42
CA GLY A 22 -2.38 -4.03 -0.60
C GLY A 22 -1.87 -3.92 -2.05
N PHE A 23 -0.83 -3.12 -2.27
CA PHE A 23 -0.25 -2.87 -3.61
C PHE A 23 0.98 -3.72 -3.94
N LEU A 24 1.47 -4.50 -2.98
CA LEU A 24 2.55 -5.47 -3.15
C LEU A 24 2.39 -6.38 -4.39
N PRO A 25 1.23 -7.02 -4.68
CA PRO A 25 1.11 -7.85 -5.88
C PRO A 25 1.33 -7.08 -7.19
N VAL A 26 0.97 -5.79 -7.22
CA VAL A 26 1.15 -4.91 -8.38
C VAL A 26 2.63 -4.58 -8.56
N THR A 27 3.32 -4.21 -7.49
CA THR A 27 4.74 -3.86 -7.57
C THR A 27 5.64 -5.06 -7.83
N LEU A 28 5.25 -6.25 -7.37
CA LEU A 28 5.93 -7.49 -7.70
C LEU A 28 5.93 -7.79 -9.21
N LEU A 29 4.93 -7.34 -9.97
CA LEU A 29 4.95 -7.47 -11.43
C LEU A 29 5.91 -6.49 -12.07
N ILE A 30 5.75 -5.21 -11.72
CA ILE A 30 6.46 -4.10 -12.33
C ILE A 30 7.96 -4.19 -12.01
N PHE A 31 8.29 -4.49 -10.75
CA PHE A 31 9.64 -4.49 -10.20
C PHE A 31 10.15 -5.89 -9.86
N SER A 32 9.68 -6.92 -10.56
CA SER A 32 10.08 -8.33 -10.31
C SER A 32 11.60 -8.59 -10.34
N ARG A 33 12.37 -7.72 -10.99
CA ARG A 33 13.84 -7.80 -11.12
C ARG A 33 14.61 -7.08 -10.01
N PHE A 34 13.95 -6.25 -9.19
CA PHE A 34 14.59 -5.57 -8.08
C PHE A 34 14.92 -6.53 -6.93
N PHE A 35 15.88 -6.11 -6.09
CA PHE A 35 16.35 -6.86 -4.92
C PHE A 35 15.25 -7.05 -3.86
N ASP A 36 14.52 -5.98 -3.56
CA ASP A 36 13.36 -5.91 -2.65
C ASP A 36 12.05 -6.35 -3.32
N LYS A 37 12.11 -6.58 -4.64
CA LYS A 37 10.97 -6.95 -5.49
C LYS A 37 9.91 -5.84 -5.54
N GLY A 38 10.31 -4.61 -5.28
CA GLY A 38 9.43 -3.44 -5.28
C GLY A 38 8.57 -3.29 -4.04
N TYR A 39 9.01 -3.81 -2.89
CA TYR A 39 8.29 -3.64 -1.62
C TYR A 39 8.26 -2.17 -1.20
N ILE A 40 9.39 -1.46 -1.20
CA ILE A 40 9.40 -0.06 -0.81
C ILE A 40 8.55 0.81 -1.76
N PHE A 41 8.59 0.48 -3.05
CA PHE A 41 7.79 1.15 -4.08
C PHE A 41 6.28 0.88 -3.94
N SER A 42 5.87 -0.19 -3.24
CA SER A 42 4.45 -0.50 -3.04
C SER A 42 3.72 0.56 -2.24
N LYS A 43 4.40 1.15 -1.24
CA LYS A 43 3.85 2.24 -0.43
C LYS A 43 3.59 3.47 -1.30
N THR A 44 4.60 3.90 -2.06
CA THR A 44 4.51 5.08 -2.93
C THR A 44 3.49 4.89 -4.04
N LEU A 45 3.50 3.74 -4.74
CA LEU A 45 2.54 3.46 -5.79
C LEU A 45 1.12 3.31 -5.25
N GLY A 46 0.96 2.66 -4.09
CA GLY A 46 -0.35 2.53 -3.46
C GLY A 46 -0.95 3.89 -3.10
N ILE A 47 -0.16 4.79 -2.51
CA ILE A 47 -0.60 6.15 -2.21
C ILE A 47 -0.94 6.92 -3.49
N ALA A 48 -0.07 6.86 -4.51
CA ALA A 48 -0.28 7.57 -5.77
C ALA A 48 -1.55 7.10 -6.49
N ILE A 49 -1.75 5.78 -6.62
CA ILE A 49 -2.91 5.21 -7.32
C ILE A 49 -4.19 5.45 -6.52
N ALA A 50 -4.16 5.24 -5.19
CA ALA A 50 -5.32 5.46 -4.34
C ALA A 50 -5.76 6.93 -4.34
N SER A 51 -4.83 7.87 -4.16
CA SER A 51 -5.13 9.31 -4.17
C SER A 51 -5.67 9.75 -5.53
N TYR A 52 -5.08 9.26 -6.62
CA TYR A 52 -5.54 9.58 -7.97
C TYR A 52 -6.94 9.00 -8.26
N ALA A 53 -7.23 7.78 -7.81
CA ALA A 53 -8.57 7.18 -7.95
C ALA A 53 -9.64 7.98 -7.19
N VAL A 54 -9.35 8.41 -5.96
CA VAL A 54 -10.25 9.27 -5.18
C VAL A 54 -10.44 10.62 -5.87
N PHE A 55 -9.36 11.22 -6.39
CA PHE A 55 -9.40 12.49 -7.11
C PHE A 55 -10.29 12.41 -8.36
N ILE A 56 -10.11 11.37 -9.19
CA ILE A 56 -10.96 11.15 -10.38
C ILE A 56 -12.42 10.95 -9.99
N SER A 57 -12.69 10.15 -8.95
CA SER A 57 -14.06 9.91 -8.48
C SER A 57 -14.76 11.21 -8.05
N GLY A 58 -14.01 12.13 -7.44
CA GLY A 58 -14.49 13.46 -7.08
C GLY A 58 -14.79 14.34 -8.30
N ILE A 59 -13.92 14.36 -9.32
CA ILE A 59 -14.14 15.16 -10.55
C ILE A 59 -15.40 14.70 -11.29
N ILE A 60 -15.60 13.39 -11.41
CA ILE A 60 -16.74 12.82 -12.13
C ILE A 60 -18.05 12.93 -11.31
N HIS A 61 -17.98 13.46 -10.07
CA HIS A 61 -19.11 13.62 -9.15
C HIS A 61 -19.86 12.30 -8.88
N VAL A 62 -19.17 11.16 -8.97
CA VAL A 62 -19.78 9.84 -8.73
C VAL A 62 -20.05 9.64 -7.25
N LEU A 63 -19.14 10.10 -6.39
CA LEU A 63 -19.22 9.94 -4.94
C LEU A 63 -18.83 11.25 -4.24
N PRO A 64 -19.50 11.61 -3.13
CA PRO A 64 -19.07 12.74 -2.32
C PRO A 64 -17.68 12.45 -1.72
N PHE A 65 -16.82 13.46 -1.67
CA PHE A 65 -15.50 13.33 -1.05
C PHE A 65 -15.67 13.26 0.48
N ASN A 66 -15.66 12.04 1.03
CA ASN A 66 -15.80 11.76 2.45
C ASN A 66 -14.88 10.58 2.83
N GLN A 67 -14.55 10.43 4.11
CA GLN A 67 -13.66 9.36 4.59
C GLN A 67 -14.14 7.98 4.18
N VAL A 68 -15.45 7.72 4.31
CA VAL A 68 -16.06 6.42 3.96
C VAL A 68 -15.92 6.13 2.47
N THR A 69 -16.13 7.12 1.61
CA THR A 69 -16.04 6.93 0.15
C THR A 69 -14.59 6.75 -0.29
N SER A 70 -13.64 7.50 0.29
CA SER A 70 -12.21 7.32 0.03
C SER A 70 -11.70 5.93 0.40
N VAL A 71 -12.08 5.42 1.59
CA VAL A 71 -11.72 4.05 2.01
C VAL A 71 -12.37 3.00 1.11
N SER A 72 -13.63 3.20 0.72
CA SER A 72 -14.34 2.29 -0.18
C SER A 72 -13.67 2.21 -1.55
N ILE A 73 -13.25 3.35 -2.10
CA ILE A 73 -12.50 3.41 -3.37
C ILE A 73 -11.16 2.67 -3.25
N PHE A 74 -10.42 2.92 -2.17
CA PHE A 74 -9.15 2.23 -1.92
C PHE A 74 -9.31 0.70 -1.87
N LEU A 75 -10.31 0.21 -1.13
CA LEU A 75 -10.61 -1.23 -1.06
C LEU A 75 -11.01 -1.80 -2.44
N LEU A 76 -11.84 -1.08 -3.18
CA LEU A 76 -12.24 -1.47 -4.53
C LEU A 76 -11.02 -1.62 -5.44
N VAL A 77 -10.10 -0.66 -5.41
CA VAL A 77 -8.86 -0.71 -6.22
C VAL A 77 -8.03 -1.95 -5.88
N ILE A 78 -7.84 -2.25 -4.59
CA ILE A 78 -7.14 -3.48 -4.16
C ILE A 78 -7.87 -4.73 -4.65
N CYS A 79 -9.19 -4.80 -4.47
CA CYS A 79 -9.99 -5.94 -4.89
C CYS A 79 -9.88 -6.19 -6.40
N VAL A 80 -9.95 -5.13 -7.20
CA VAL A 80 -9.78 -5.18 -8.65
C VAL A 80 -8.40 -5.75 -8.99
N PHE A 81 -7.33 -5.18 -8.43
CA PHE A 81 -5.98 -5.70 -8.69
C PHE A 81 -5.85 -7.18 -8.29
N TYR A 82 -6.32 -7.56 -7.11
CA TYR A 82 -6.20 -8.94 -6.63
C TYR A 82 -7.04 -9.94 -7.44
N TYR A 83 -8.15 -9.50 -8.02
CA TYR A 83 -8.97 -10.31 -8.92
C TYR A 83 -8.28 -10.54 -10.27
N PHE A 84 -7.68 -9.51 -10.85
CA PHE A 84 -7.02 -9.60 -12.16
C PHE A 84 -5.62 -10.23 -12.12
N LEU A 85 -4.97 -10.26 -10.94
CA LEU A 85 -3.59 -10.72 -10.81
C LEU A 85 -3.49 -12.20 -10.36
N PRO A 86 -3.03 -13.14 -11.20
CA PRO A 86 -2.87 -14.56 -10.83
C PRO A 86 -1.58 -14.82 -10.04
N LEU A 87 -1.29 -14.03 -9.00
CA LEU A 87 0.02 -14.01 -8.33
C LEU A 87 0.00 -14.49 -6.88
N LYS A 88 -1.13 -15.05 -6.42
CA LYS A 88 -1.35 -15.40 -5.01
C LYS A 88 -0.20 -16.26 -4.43
N TRP A 89 0.22 -17.29 -5.15
CA TRP A 89 1.33 -18.17 -4.74
C TRP A 89 2.68 -17.47 -4.74
N ARG A 90 2.93 -16.61 -5.74
CA ARG A 90 4.18 -15.87 -5.90
C ARG A 90 4.36 -14.86 -4.77
N VAL A 91 3.29 -14.18 -4.36
CA VAL A 91 3.28 -13.25 -3.22
C VAL A 91 3.66 -13.97 -1.92
N ILE A 92 3.01 -15.09 -1.61
CA ILE A 92 3.25 -15.85 -0.36
C ILE A 92 4.69 -16.39 -0.32
N TYR A 93 5.18 -16.94 -1.43
CA TYR A 93 6.55 -17.42 -1.54
C TYR A 93 7.57 -16.30 -1.29
N LEU A 94 7.34 -15.13 -1.90
CA LEU A 94 8.20 -13.96 -1.75
C LEU A 94 8.20 -13.41 -0.33
N LEU A 95 7.02 -13.29 0.28
CA LEU A 95 6.89 -12.85 1.67
C LEU A 95 7.74 -13.75 2.57
N LYS A 96 7.69 -15.07 2.38
CA LYS A 96 8.45 -16.03 3.19
C LYS A 96 9.96 -15.96 2.94
N ASN A 97 10.37 -15.77 1.69
CA ASN A 97 11.79 -15.79 1.31
C ASN A 97 12.53 -14.48 1.63
N HIS A 98 11.83 -13.33 1.56
CA HIS A 98 12.42 -12.00 1.73
C HIS A 98 11.91 -11.24 2.97
N PHE A 99 11.24 -11.92 3.90
CA PHE A 99 10.68 -11.32 5.13
C PHE A 99 11.69 -10.46 5.91
N LYS A 100 12.95 -10.91 6.00
CA LYS A 100 14.03 -10.17 6.70
C LYS A 100 14.29 -8.80 6.08
N ILE A 101 14.23 -8.70 4.75
CA ILE A 101 14.43 -7.46 4.01
C ILE A 101 13.23 -6.54 4.23
N PHE A 102 12.01 -7.08 4.22
CA PHE A 102 10.81 -6.29 4.50
C PHE A 102 10.81 -5.71 5.91
N ILE A 103 11.19 -6.49 6.93
CA ILE A 103 11.34 -5.95 8.30
C ILE A 103 12.40 -4.85 8.35
N PHE A 104 13.53 -5.05 7.69
CA PHE A 104 14.59 -4.04 7.66
C PHE A 104 14.10 -2.73 7.03
N GLU A 105 13.37 -2.81 5.92
CA GLU A 105 12.75 -1.66 5.27
C GLU A 105 11.68 -0.99 6.14
N GLU A 106 10.89 -1.75 6.90
CA GLU A 106 9.91 -1.18 7.84
C GLU A 106 10.58 -0.45 9.01
N ILE A 107 11.67 -1.00 9.56
CA ILE A 107 12.44 -0.33 10.63
C ILE A 107 13.06 0.96 10.09
N LEU A 108 13.63 0.91 8.89
CA LEU A 108 14.19 2.09 8.23
C LEU A 108 13.10 3.14 8.00
N PHE A 109 11.91 2.72 7.55
CA PHE A 109 10.77 3.61 7.33
C PHE A 109 10.21 4.23 8.62
N LEU A 110 10.28 3.50 9.75
CA LEU A 110 9.86 4.03 11.06
C LEU A 110 10.90 5.00 11.65
N ALA A 111 12.18 4.78 11.34
CA ALA A 111 13.29 5.60 11.83
C ALA A 111 13.53 6.88 11.01
N ALA A 112 13.04 6.94 9.77
CA ALA A 112 13.15 8.07 8.85
C ALA A 112 12.16 9.19 9.19
#